data_AF-A7RFU6-F1
#
_entry.id   AF-A7RFU6-F1
#
_cell.length_a   1.000
_cell.length_b   1.000
_cell.length_c   1.000
_cell.angle_alpha   90.00
_cell.angle_beta   90.00
_cell.angle_gamma   90.00
#
_symmetry.space_group_name_H-M   'P 1'
#
loop_
_entity.id
_entity.type
_entity.pdbx_description
1 polymer ?
#
loop_
_entity_poly.entity_id
_entity_poly.type
_entity_poly.pdbx_seq_one_letter_code
_entity_poly.pdbx_strand_id
1 'polypeptide(L)'
;MYLILVTLLSLVYIQSHAAPLISTEPVIEFTIPLVENGKDSVEKIRLDAKSNSALFSVPSVQGSNAGDIMEDFNKKLTLIRVPYLRACFVSRGVSDASSLAALKLGLGLNEFQAGEGVDVSKLTKETNTWKVSSLLVDRRLLSQGMDSLCARFPIYFARQLVTSATDENQADKEQDESQSMRRKRSQNCVGTLCHFLNVSIFKRMANFLEMAGMAEMAQQMGNYEQSVELYTSALQCIPPNMPHDFFVRLLRDRAEVNWQLLRYEDACSDIDTALKIDPMLALGCELACDVQANRWIDRGDEMTNAGNVDAAIHCFSIVLNFSKKSRKVITTASALVRRATMYYRKGDISFARKDINSCRKIHPELAKGQGAASIKIGDVLFGKKKYAEALDLYKLALEFCTADMDAVCFEAHNCIASCYFCLKNYDKALIAGKEAVKVKQCKSASEAKKWKERGKELFKANKYSLLDEYYSLALSYAHHSDKELVSQLLCNRSLAFLKKNFLKSALTDAKECVKTRPSWSKVQHAVARPWV
;
A
#
# COMPACT_ATOMS: atom_id res chain seq x y z
N MET A 1 9.60 23.38 23.47
CA MET A 1 8.30 22.68 23.56
C MET A 1 7.98 21.85 22.32
N TYR A 2 7.72 22.46 21.15
CA TYR A 2 7.23 21.73 19.96
C TYR A 2 8.07 20.48 19.58
N LEU A 3 9.40 20.60 19.61
CA LEU A 3 10.32 19.48 19.30
C LEU A 3 10.15 18.25 20.22
N ILE A 4 9.81 18.49 21.50
CA ILE A 4 9.61 17.42 22.50
C ILE A 4 8.29 16.67 22.27
N LEU A 5 7.26 17.37 21.78
CA LEU A 5 6.00 16.75 21.38
C LEU A 5 6.19 15.79 20.19
N VAL A 6 7.01 16.17 19.20
CA VAL A 6 7.30 15.32 18.04
C VAL A 6 8.04 14.05 18.46
N THR A 7 9.05 14.15 19.33
CA THR A 7 9.77 12.97 19.84
C THR A 7 8.89 12.06 20.70
N LEU A 8 7.97 12.63 21.49
CA LEU A 8 7.01 11.84 22.27
C LEU A 8 5.98 11.15 21.37
N LEU A 9 5.48 11.82 20.32
CA LEU A 9 4.57 11.19 19.36
C LEU A 9 5.21 10.03 18.61
N SER A 10 6.49 10.12 18.21
CA SER A 10 7.21 8.99 17.62
C SER A 10 7.43 7.82 18.60
N LEU A 11 7.67 8.10 19.89
CA LEU A 11 7.78 7.06 20.92
C LEU A 11 6.43 6.37 21.20
N VAL A 12 5.34 7.13 21.22
CA VAL A 12 3.97 6.57 21.35
C VAL A 12 3.57 5.78 20.10
N TYR A 13 4.01 6.17 18.90
CA TYR A 13 3.72 5.42 17.67
C TYR A 13 4.30 4.01 17.70
N ILE A 14 5.50 3.82 18.26
CA ILE A 14 6.11 2.50 18.49
C ILE A 14 5.25 1.64 19.44
N GLN A 15 4.61 2.25 20.45
CA GLN A 15 3.74 1.57 21.42
C GLN A 15 2.28 1.38 20.94
N SER A 16 1.96 1.75 19.69
CA SER A 16 0.62 1.53 19.10
C SER A 16 0.45 0.15 18.43
N HIS A 17 1.48 -0.70 18.47
CA HIS A 17 1.27 -2.14 18.44
C HIS A 17 0.47 -2.51 19.69
N ALA A 18 -0.80 -2.87 19.51
CA ALA A 18 -1.58 -3.49 20.58
C ALA A 18 -0.83 -4.76 20.99
N ALA A 19 -0.19 -4.72 22.16
CA ALA A 19 0.59 -5.86 22.64
C ALA A 19 -0.31 -7.10 22.63
N PRO A 20 0.09 -8.20 21.96
CA PRO A 20 -0.74 -9.39 21.90
C PRO A 20 -1.06 -9.80 23.34
N LEU A 21 -2.32 -10.13 23.59
CA LEU A 21 -2.79 -10.62 24.90
C LEU A 21 -2.33 -12.05 25.10
N ILE A 22 -1.00 -12.22 25.21
CA ILE A 22 -0.31 -13.47 25.52
C ILE A 22 -0.91 -13.96 26.83
N SER A 23 -1.63 -15.09 26.79
CA SER A 23 -2.21 -15.66 28.00
C SER A 23 -1.11 -15.84 29.06
N THR A 24 -1.37 -15.27 30.23
CA THR A 24 -0.52 -15.34 31.41
C THR A 24 -0.59 -16.71 32.09
N GLU A 25 -1.42 -17.62 31.57
CA GLU A 25 -1.52 -18.98 32.04
C GLU A 25 -0.19 -19.74 31.80
N PRO A 26 0.25 -20.54 32.80
CA PRO A 26 1.53 -21.25 32.72
C PRO A 26 1.48 -22.43 31.74
N VAL A 27 0.29 -22.92 31.40
CA VAL A 27 0.04 -23.97 30.42
C VAL A 27 -1.14 -23.53 29.57
N ILE A 28 -1.04 -23.65 28.25
CA ILE A 28 -2.11 -23.32 27.30
C ILE A 28 -2.35 -24.55 26.42
N GLU A 29 -3.61 -24.96 26.26
CA GLU A 29 -3.99 -26.07 25.38
C GLU A 29 -4.88 -25.59 24.22
N PHE A 30 -4.54 -26.00 23.00
CA PHE A 30 -5.28 -25.75 21.77
C PHE A 30 -5.65 -27.07 21.09
N THR A 31 -6.70 -27.06 20.28
CA THR A 31 -7.24 -28.25 19.61
C THR A 31 -7.62 -27.93 18.17
N ILE A 32 -6.98 -28.57 17.19
CA ILE A 32 -7.36 -28.47 15.77
C ILE A 32 -8.26 -29.67 15.43
N PRO A 33 -9.58 -29.48 15.18
CA PRO A 33 -10.45 -30.54 14.71
C PRO A 33 -10.13 -30.91 13.26
N LEU A 34 -10.09 -32.21 12.99
CA LEU A 34 -9.75 -32.83 11.72
C LEU A 34 -10.89 -33.75 11.31
N VAL A 35 -11.26 -33.74 10.03
CA VAL A 35 -12.35 -34.56 9.48
C VAL A 35 -11.79 -35.48 8.38
N GLU A 36 -12.07 -36.77 8.48
CA GLU A 36 -11.80 -37.74 7.41
C GLU A 36 -13.05 -38.59 7.17
N ASN A 37 -13.63 -38.49 5.96
CA ASN A 37 -14.78 -39.32 5.54
C ASN A 37 -15.98 -39.31 6.52
N GLY A 38 -16.24 -38.16 7.16
CA GLY A 38 -17.31 -38.02 8.18
C GLY A 38 -16.94 -38.54 9.57
N LYS A 39 -15.66 -38.78 9.84
CA LYS A 39 -15.13 -39.15 11.16
C LYS A 39 -14.24 -38.04 11.70
N ASP A 40 -14.59 -37.56 12.88
CA ASP A 40 -13.86 -36.49 13.56
C ASP A 40 -12.65 -37.03 14.33
N SER A 41 -11.59 -36.22 14.40
CA SER A 41 -10.37 -36.44 15.17
C SER A 41 -9.77 -35.08 15.55
N VAL A 42 -8.81 -35.04 16.47
CA VAL A 42 -8.26 -33.76 16.98
C VAL A 42 -6.75 -33.85 17.14
N GLU A 43 -6.01 -32.92 16.53
CA GLU A 43 -4.62 -32.62 16.91
C GLU A 43 -4.63 -31.70 18.13
N LYS A 44 -4.00 -32.13 19.22
CA LYS A 44 -3.90 -31.34 20.46
C LYS A 44 -2.52 -30.72 20.57
N ILE A 45 -2.47 -29.46 20.97
CA ILE A 45 -1.24 -28.70 21.16
C ILE A 45 -1.23 -28.18 22.60
N ARG A 46 -0.22 -28.55 23.38
CA ARG A 46 -0.03 -28.10 24.75
C ARG A 46 1.28 -27.34 24.88
N LEU A 47 1.21 -26.07 25.23
CA LEU A 47 2.35 -25.20 25.49
C LEU A 47 2.56 -25.08 27.00
N ASP A 48 3.75 -25.36 27.52
CA ASP A 48 4.10 -25.19 28.93
C ASP A 48 5.24 -24.17 29.09
N ALA A 49 4.91 -23.04 29.72
CA ALA A 49 5.84 -21.92 29.94
C ALA A 49 6.76 -22.12 31.16
N LYS A 50 6.49 -23.09 32.04
CA LYS A 50 7.35 -23.42 33.19
C LYS A 50 8.49 -24.35 32.80
N SER A 51 8.22 -25.35 31.96
CA SER A 51 9.26 -26.22 31.38
C SER A 51 9.90 -25.65 30.11
N ASN A 52 9.29 -24.63 29.50
CA ASN A 52 9.63 -24.09 28.18
C ASN A 52 9.60 -25.18 27.10
N SER A 53 8.45 -25.82 26.94
CA SER A 53 8.26 -26.95 26.02
C SER A 53 6.88 -26.95 25.37
N ALA A 54 6.79 -27.54 24.18
CA ALA A 54 5.53 -27.81 23.49
C ALA A 54 5.32 -29.32 23.33
N LEU A 55 4.06 -29.78 23.40
CA LEU A 55 3.64 -31.14 23.11
C LEU A 55 2.51 -31.12 22.08
N PHE A 56 2.74 -31.77 20.95
CA PHE A 56 1.77 -31.99 19.89
C PHE A 56 1.34 -33.45 19.95
N SER A 57 0.06 -33.72 20.23
CA SER A 57 -0.55 -35.04 20.09
C SER A 57 -1.42 -35.04 18.83
N VAL A 58 -0.79 -35.36 17.70
CA VAL A 58 -1.44 -35.54 16.39
C VAL A 58 -2.23 -36.87 16.39
N PRO A 59 -3.37 -37.00 15.67
CA PRO A 59 -4.13 -38.25 15.59
C PRO A 59 -3.81 -39.09 14.34
N SER A 60 -4.34 -40.30 14.28
CA SER A 60 -4.21 -41.23 13.15
C SER A 60 -5.24 -40.92 12.06
N VAL A 61 -4.81 -40.40 10.90
CA VAL A 61 -5.69 -39.97 9.78
C VAL A 61 -5.05 -40.31 8.40
N GLN A 62 -5.84 -40.69 7.38
CA GLN A 62 -5.40 -41.07 6.01
C GLN A 62 -4.42 -42.26 5.94
N GLY A 63 -4.61 -43.28 6.78
CA GLY A 63 -3.59 -44.32 6.97
C GLY A 63 -2.26 -43.77 7.53
N SER A 64 -2.31 -42.54 8.06
CA SER A 64 -1.47 -42.03 9.14
C SER A 64 -1.23 -43.11 10.17
N ASN A 65 0.02 -43.50 10.41
CA ASN A 65 0.34 -43.84 11.78
C ASN A 65 0.14 -42.59 12.66
N ALA A 66 -0.19 -42.88 13.91
CA ALA A 66 -0.08 -41.99 15.07
C ALA A 66 1.31 -41.04 15.16
N GLY A 67 1.76 -38.92 16.05
CA GLY A 67 2.81 -37.91 16.41
C GLY A 67 2.49 -37.41 17.81
N ASP A 68 2.94 -38.11 18.85
CA ASP A 68 3.23 -37.44 20.12
C ASP A 68 4.64 -36.84 19.95
N ILE A 69 4.71 -35.56 19.60
CA ILE A 69 5.95 -34.82 19.35
C ILE A 69 6.12 -33.84 20.51
N MET A 70 7.18 -33.99 21.30
CA MET A 70 7.53 -33.05 22.36
C MET A 70 8.81 -32.29 22.01
N GLU A 71 8.73 -30.97 22.03
CA GLU A 71 9.84 -30.05 21.77
C GLU A 71 10.23 -29.36 23.08
N ASP A 72 11.52 -29.41 23.43
CA ASP A 72 12.09 -28.77 24.62
C ASP A 72 13.05 -27.68 24.19
N PHE A 73 12.62 -26.42 24.33
CA PHE A 73 13.36 -25.25 23.84
C PHE A 73 14.56 -24.90 24.73
N ASN A 74 14.55 -25.32 26.00
CA ASN A 74 15.69 -25.17 26.91
C ASN A 74 16.83 -26.13 26.55
N LYS A 75 16.51 -27.37 26.16
CA LYS A 75 17.49 -28.42 25.80
C LYS A 75 17.77 -28.52 24.30
N LYS A 76 17.01 -27.81 23.45
CA LYS A 76 17.00 -27.93 21.97
C LYS A 76 16.86 -29.38 21.49
N LEU A 77 15.94 -30.11 22.12
CA LEU A 77 15.61 -31.50 21.79
C LEU A 77 14.20 -31.60 21.23
N THR A 78 14.00 -32.53 20.30
CA THR A 78 12.68 -32.99 19.86
C THR A 78 12.56 -34.48 20.11
N LEU A 79 11.49 -34.91 20.79
CA LEU A 79 11.21 -36.30 21.13
C LEU A 79 9.89 -36.73 20.46
N ILE A 80 9.99 -37.66 19.52
CA ILE A 80 8.86 -38.24 18.80
C ILE A 80 8.55 -39.61 19.40
N ARG A 81 7.39 -39.76 20.02
CA ARG A 81 6.84 -41.02 20.50
C ARG A 81 5.92 -41.63 19.45
N VAL A 82 6.16 -42.89 19.08
CA VAL A 82 5.37 -43.61 18.07
C VAL A 82 4.70 -44.82 18.75
N PRO A 83 3.44 -44.71 19.24
CA PRO A 83 2.80 -45.75 20.05
C PRO A 83 2.69 -47.11 19.36
N TYR A 84 2.44 -47.14 18.04
CA TYR A 84 2.39 -48.36 17.25
C TYR A 84 3.71 -49.15 17.28
N LEU A 85 4.85 -48.45 17.18
CA LEU A 85 6.19 -49.05 17.23
C LEU A 85 6.65 -49.34 18.66
N ARG A 86 5.90 -48.90 19.69
CA ARG A 86 6.28 -48.96 21.12
C ARG A 86 7.68 -48.39 21.38
N ALA A 87 8.06 -47.35 20.64
CA ALA A 87 9.38 -46.73 20.67
C ALA A 87 9.27 -45.21 20.64
N CYS A 88 10.32 -44.54 21.12
CA CYS A 88 10.51 -43.11 20.96
C CYS A 88 11.84 -42.80 20.25
N PHE A 89 11.89 -41.66 19.59
CA PHE A 89 13.03 -41.18 18.82
C PHE A 89 13.35 -39.75 19.24
N VAL A 90 14.60 -39.47 19.58
CA VAL A 90 15.04 -38.13 19.99
C VAL A 90 16.08 -37.57 19.02
N SER A 91 15.84 -36.36 18.53
CA SER A 91 16.78 -35.59 17.73
C SER A 91 17.34 -34.42 18.53
N ARG A 92 18.59 -34.05 18.24
CA ARG A 92 19.18 -32.76 18.64
C ARG A 92 18.89 -31.77 17.53
N GLY A 93 18.42 -30.58 17.90
CA GLY A 93 17.92 -29.58 16.95
C GLY A 93 16.40 -29.55 16.94
N VAL A 94 15.86 -28.67 17.79
CA VAL A 94 14.73 -27.82 17.39
C VAL A 94 15.31 -26.79 16.39
N SER A 95 14.55 -26.35 15.39
CA SER A 95 15.00 -25.29 14.46
C SER A 95 15.39 -24.03 15.25
N ASP A 96 16.52 -23.38 14.93
CA ASP A 96 16.98 -22.22 15.70
C ASP A 96 16.05 -20.98 15.59
N ALA A 97 15.14 -20.97 14.60
CA ALA A 97 14.06 -19.98 14.50
C ALA A 97 12.80 -20.37 15.29
N SER A 98 12.65 -21.64 15.69
CA SER A 98 11.50 -22.16 16.42
C SER A 98 11.64 -21.93 17.92
N SER A 99 10.56 -21.46 18.55
CA SER A 99 10.52 -21.21 19.98
C SER A 99 9.09 -21.30 20.54
N LEU A 100 8.97 -21.46 21.85
CA LEU A 100 7.67 -21.35 22.53
C LEU A 100 7.01 -19.98 22.31
N ALA A 101 7.79 -18.92 22.11
CA ALA A 101 7.28 -17.59 21.79
C ALA A 101 6.67 -17.55 20.38
N ALA A 102 7.36 -18.10 19.37
CA ALA A 102 6.82 -18.24 18.01
C ALA A 102 5.51 -19.05 18.02
N LEU A 103 5.49 -20.20 18.69
CA LEU A 103 4.25 -20.98 18.85
C LEU A 103 3.13 -20.20 19.52
N LYS A 104 3.43 -19.46 20.61
CA LYS A 104 2.44 -18.62 21.30
C LYS A 104 1.90 -17.47 20.42
N LEU A 105 2.70 -16.90 19.53
CA LEU A 105 2.26 -15.85 18.60
C LEU A 105 1.42 -16.43 17.46
N GLY A 106 1.87 -17.50 16.81
CA GLY A 106 1.14 -18.18 15.73
C GLY A 106 -0.21 -18.76 16.16
N LEU A 107 -0.30 -19.26 17.40
CA LEU A 107 -1.56 -19.68 18.04
C LEU A 107 -2.32 -18.52 18.69
N GLY A 108 -1.66 -17.38 18.91
CA GLY A 108 -2.18 -16.17 19.55
C GLY A 108 -2.91 -15.22 18.61
N LEU A 109 -3.07 -15.58 17.34
CA LEU A 109 -3.91 -14.88 16.37
C LEU A 109 -5.41 -15.01 16.75
N ASN A 110 -5.82 -14.27 17.78
CA ASN A 110 -7.15 -14.14 18.43
C ASN A 110 -8.26 -15.11 18.00
N GLU A 111 -8.68 -15.95 18.97
CA GLU A 111 -9.92 -16.75 19.01
C GLU A 111 -10.11 -17.79 17.89
N PHE A 112 -9.39 -18.91 18.02
CA PHE A 112 -9.73 -20.15 17.32
C PHE A 112 -10.97 -20.81 17.95
N GLN A 113 -12.17 -20.24 17.75
CA GLN A 113 -13.41 -20.97 17.97
C GLN A 113 -13.64 -21.92 16.79
N ALA A 114 -13.34 -23.20 17.01
CA ALA A 114 -13.25 -24.22 15.97
C ALA A 114 -14.63 -24.69 15.48
N GLY A 115 -15.33 -23.85 14.70
CA GLY A 115 -16.69 -24.12 14.23
C GLY A 115 -16.78 -25.20 13.14
N GLU A 116 -15.77 -25.33 12.28
CA GLU A 116 -15.70 -26.34 11.23
C GLU A 116 -14.32 -27.03 11.23
N GLY A 117 -14.30 -28.32 10.89
CA GLY A 117 -13.10 -29.16 10.98
C GLY A 117 -12.31 -29.24 9.68
N VAL A 118 -10.99 -29.40 9.81
CA VAL A 118 -10.06 -29.49 8.67
C VAL A 118 -10.23 -30.83 7.96
N ASP A 119 -10.83 -30.79 6.77
CA ASP A 119 -10.91 -31.94 5.87
C ASP A 119 -9.51 -32.39 5.41
N VAL A 120 -9.08 -33.54 5.92
CA VAL A 120 -7.73 -34.08 5.71
C VAL A 120 -7.60 -34.69 4.31
N SER A 121 -8.71 -35.04 3.64
CA SER A 121 -8.71 -35.76 2.35
C SER A 121 -7.93 -35.06 1.23
N LYS A 122 -7.81 -33.73 1.31
CA LYS A 122 -7.18 -32.86 0.30
C LYS A 122 -5.68 -32.62 0.50
N LEU A 123 -5.07 -33.18 1.53
CA LEU A 123 -3.68 -32.87 1.91
C LEU A 123 -2.65 -33.76 1.21
N THR A 124 -1.50 -33.16 0.89
CA THR A 124 -0.31 -33.86 0.40
C THR A 124 0.37 -34.63 1.53
N LYS A 125 0.56 -35.94 1.32
CA LYS A 125 1.26 -36.84 2.25
C LYS A 125 2.77 -36.73 2.09
N GLU A 126 3.43 -36.14 3.07
CA GLU A 126 4.89 -36.10 3.17
C GLU A 126 5.41 -37.36 3.90
N THR A 127 6.54 -37.90 3.44
CA THR A 127 7.20 -39.07 4.05
C THR A 127 8.65 -38.73 4.43
N ASN A 128 8.82 -38.18 5.63
CA ASN A 128 10.14 -37.89 6.20
C ASN A 128 10.86 -39.20 6.55
N THR A 129 12.08 -39.37 6.02
CA THR A 129 12.91 -40.56 6.30
C THR A 129 13.87 -40.27 7.45
N TRP A 130 14.00 -41.20 8.40
CA TRP A 130 14.84 -41.02 9.59
C TRP A 130 15.95 -42.06 9.66
N LYS A 131 17.20 -41.61 9.81
CA LYS A 131 18.33 -42.46 10.16
C LYS A 131 18.32 -42.64 11.68
N VAL A 132 17.89 -43.82 12.13
CA VAL A 132 17.94 -44.22 13.54
C VAL A 132 19.36 -44.64 13.89
N SER A 133 19.81 -44.28 15.09
CA SER A 133 21.14 -44.56 15.64
C SER A 133 21.00 -45.16 17.05
N SER A 134 21.97 -44.94 17.95
CA SER A 134 22.06 -45.66 19.22
C SER A 134 20.86 -45.49 20.15
N LEU A 135 20.65 -46.49 21.01
CA LEU A 135 19.74 -46.39 22.15
C LEU A 135 20.24 -45.30 23.12
N LEU A 136 19.36 -44.41 23.54
CA LEU A 136 19.62 -43.46 24.62
C LEU A 136 19.52 -44.20 25.96
N VAL A 137 20.68 -44.45 26.58
CA VAL A 137 20.79 -45.11 27.89
C VAL A 137 20.68 -44.08 29.02
N ASP A 138 21.34 -42.92 28.92
CA ASP A 138 21.28 -41.88 29.94
C ASP A 138 20.07 -40.95 29.77
N ARG A 139 18.97 -41.28 30.45
CA ARG A 139 17.73 -40.49 30.50
C ARG A 139 17.90 -39.10 31.13
N ARG A 140 18.99 -38.81 31.86
CA ARG A 140 19.27 -37.46 32.43
C ARG A 140 19.41 -36.38 31.35
N LEU A 141 19.74 -36.79 30.12
CA LEU A 141 19.79 -35.91 28.96
C LEU A 141 18.41 -35.32 28.61
N LEU A 142 17.32 -36.04 28.89
CA LEU A 142 15.93 -35.61 28.65
C LEU A 142 15.41 -34.69 29.75
N SER A 143 14.33 -33.95 29.50
CA SER A 143 13.57 -33.27 30.57
C SER A 143 12.52 -34.20 31.20
N GLN A 144 11.97 -33.80 32.34
CA GLN A 144 10.99 -34.60 33.09
C GLN A 144 9.72 -34.92 32.26
N GLY A 145 9.25 -33.98 31.45
CA GLY A 145 8.14 -34.22 30.51
C GLY A 145 8.51 -35.26 29.45
N MET A 146 9.68 -35.10 28.81
CA MET A 146 10.19 -36.04 27.82
C MET A 146 10.38 -37.46 28.38
N ASP A 147 10.98 -37.58 29.56
CA ASP A 147 11.20 -38.87 30.20
C ASP A 147 9.88 -39.55 30.60
N SER A 148 8.92 -38.80 31.16
CA SER A 148 7.61 -39.34 31.54
C SER A 148 6.77 -39.78 30.32
N LEU A 149 6.77 -38.99 29.23
CA LEU A 149 6.10 -39.32 27.96
C LEU A 149 6.59 -40.66 27.38
N CYS A 150 7.88 -40.97 27.53
CA CYS A 150 8.53 -42.17 27.04
C CYS A 150 9.03 -43.12 28.17
N ALA A 151 8.41 -43.08 29.35
CA ALA A 151 8.82 -43.90 30.50
C ALA A 151 8.63 -45.41 30.26
N ARG A 152 7.72 -45.79 29.37
CA ARG A 152 7.36 -47.20 29.07
C ARG A 152 7.97 -47.75 27.78
N PHE A 153 8.77 -46.96 27.06
CA PHE A 153 9.33 -47.32 25.74
C PHE A 153 10.85 -47.09 25.68
N PRO A 154 11.62 -47.88 24.89
CA PRO A 154 12.99 -47.53 24.53
C PRO A 154 13.04 -46.22 23.73
N ILE A 155 14.11 -45.46 23.92
CA ILE A 155 14.34 -44.15 23.28
C ILE A 155 15.60 -44.27 22.45
N TYR A 156 15.54 -43.95 21.16
CA TYR A 156 16.67 -44.01 20.23
C TYR A 156 17.05 -42.63 19.74
N PHE A 157 18.35 -42.36 19.54
CA PHE A 157 18.78 -41.15 18.84
C PHE A 157 18.44 -41.27 17.35
N ALA A 158 17.81 -40.26 16.78
CA ALA A 158 17.43 -40.23 15.37
C ALA A 158 17.82 -38.90 14.70
N ARG A 159 18.07 -38.94 13.40
CA ARG A 159 18.31 -37.76 12.56
C ARG A 159 17.41 -37.84 11.33
N GLN A 160 16.67 -36.77 11.05
CA GLN A 160 15.90 -36.64 9.81
C GLN A 160 16.87 -36.54 8.63
N LEU A 161 16.52 -37.20 7.53
CA LEU A 161 17.16 -37.01 6.24
C LEU A 161 16.28 -36.06 5.43
N VAL A 162 16.84 -34.93 5.01
CA VAL A 162 16.13 -33.94 4.20
C VAL A 162 15.98 -34.51 2.79
N THR A 163 14.74 -34.73 2.36
CA THR A 163 14.40 -35.11 0.98
C THR A 163 13.89 -33.89 0.22
N SER A 164 14.78 -32.93 -0.03
CA SER A 164 14.54 -31.86 -0.99
C SER A 164 14.60 -32.42 -2.42
N ALA A 165 13.74 -31.93 -3.31
CA ALA A 165 13.78 -32.27 -4.74
C ALA A 165 14.84 -31.47 -5.53
N THR A 166 15.77 -30.86 -4.80
CA THR A 166 16.90 -30.02 -5.23
C THR A 166 18.07 -30.28 -4.27
N ASP A 167 19.29 -29.98 -4.70
CA ASP A 167 20.55 -30.17 -3.97
C ASP A 167 21.10 -31.61 -3.87
N GLU A 168 21.29 -32.28 -5.01
CA GLU A 168 22.20 -33.44 -5.11
C GLU A 168 23.70 -33.04 -4.90
N ASN A 169 24.02 -31.74 -4.92
CA ASN A 169 25.39 -31.22 -5.06
C ASN A 169 26.07 -30.74 -3.75
N GLN A 170 25.81 -31.38 -2.60
CA GLN A 170 26.70 -31.29 -1.41
C GLN A 170 27.01 -32.66 -0.77
N ALA A 171 26.92 -33.74 -1.54
CA ALA A 171 27.21 -35.11 -1.08
C ALA A 171 28.68 -35.53 -1.30
N ASP A 172 29.66 -34.71 -0.89
CA ASP A 172 31.08 -34.99 -1.17
C ASP A 172 32.03 -34.68 0.00
N LYS A 173 32.04 -35.58 1.01
CA LYS A 173 33.20 -35.87 1.88
C LYS A 173 33.03 -37.08 2.81
N GLU A 174 32.67 -38.23 2.25
CA GLU A 174 32.93 -39.54 2.85
C GLU A 174 32.90 -40.62 1.73
N GLN A 175 33.93 -40.58 0.88
CA GLN A 175 34.14 -41.58 -0.18
C GLN A 175 34.82 -42.81 0.42
N ASP A 176 34.09 -43.93 0.57
CA ASP A 176 34.51 -45.22 0.04
C ASP A 176 33.32 -46.22 -0.09
N GLU A 177 33.58 -47.40 -0.66
CA GLU A 177 32.69 -48.58 -0.76
C GLU A 177 31.41 -48.47 -1.63
N SER A 178 31.35 -47.57 -2.61
CA SER A 178 30.21 -47.46 -3.56
C SER A 178 30.24 -48.44 -4.76
N GLN A 179 30.67 -49.70 -4.57
CA GLN A 179 30.68 -50.76 -5.62
C GLN A 179 29.97 -52.08 -5.24
N SER A 180 28.67 -52.04 -4.86
CA SER A 180 27.84 -53.27 -4.78
C SER A 180 26.32 -53.09 -5.00
N MET A 181 25.90 -52.07 -5.76
CA MET A 181 24.47 -51.80 -6.01
C MET A 181 23.86 -52.68 -7.11
N ARG A 182 23.75 -54.00 -6.87
CA ARG A 182 22.83 -54.92 -7.60
C ARG A 182 22.57 -56.23 -6.83
N ARG A 183 21.29 -56.49 -6.49
CA ARG A 183 20.68 -57.72 -5.91
C ARG A 183 20.88 -58.01 -4.40
N LYS A 184 19.88 -57.59 -3.61
CA LYS A 184 19.22 -58.22 -2.41
C LYS A 184 18.18 -57.19 -1.95
N ARG A 185 16.86 -57.41 -1.91
CA ARG A 185 16.01 -58.54 -1.47
C ARG A 185 16.22 -58.87 0.02
N SER A 186 15.37 -58.25 0.85
CA SER A 186 15.08 -58.57 2.26
C SER A 186 16.24 -59.11 3.11
N GLN A 187 16.92 -58.24 3.86
CA GLN A 187 17.71 -58.64 5.01
C GLN A 187 17.09 -58.11 6.31
N ASN A 188 16.77 -59.04 7.20
CA ASN A 188 16.37 -58.77 8.57
C ASN A 188 17.61 -58.30 9.34
N CYS A 189 17.50 -57.24 10.14
CA CYS A 189 18.55 -56.90 11.08
C CYS A 189 18.34 -57.65 12.41
N VAL A 190 19.38 -58.40 12.80
CA VAL A 190 19.49 -59.09 14.09
C VAL A 190 20.80 -58.62 14.71
N GLY A 191 20.73 -58.04 15.90
CA GLY A 191 21.88 -57.42 16.57
C GLY A 191 22.17 -56.00 16.08
N THR A 192 21.97 -55.03 16.97
CA THR A 192 22.60 -53.70 16.97
C THR A 192 22.65 -52.92 15.64
N LEU A 193 21.48 -52.38 15.24
CA LEU A 193 21.34 -51.15 14.45
C LEU A 193 21.94 -51.11 13.02
N CYS A 194 21.13 -51.59 12.08
CA CYS A 194 20.74 -50.77 10.94
C CYS A 194 19.24 -50.91 10.68
N HIS A 195 18.62 -49.82 10.23
CA HIS A 195 17.63 -49.76 9.13
C HIS A 195 17.08 -48.34 9.06
N PHE A 196 16.94 -47.83 7.83
CA PHE A 196 16.26 -46.56 7.58
C PHE A 196 14.79 -46.73 7.93
N LEU A 197 14.31 -45.98 8.92
CA LEU A 197 12.96 -46.17 9.42
C LEU A 197 12.03 -45.22 8.65
N ASN A 198 11.42 -45.75 7.59
CA ASN A 198 10.39 -45.06 6.80
C ASN A 198 9.08 -44.99 7.60
N VAL A 199 9.11 -44.29 8.73
CA VAL A 199 7.91 -43.97 9.49
C VAL A 199 7.20 -42.84 8.74
N SER A 200 6.06 -43.13 8.12
CA SER A 200 5.14 -42.09 7.64
C SER A 200 4.49 -41.41 8.86
N ILE A 201 5.24 -40.50 9.46
CA ILE A 201 4.89 -39.77 10.68
C ILE A 201 3.72 -38.83 10.40
N PHE A 202 2.73 -38.89 11.29
CA PHE A 202 1.60 -37.98 11.41
C PHE A 202 1.95 -36.53 10.94
N LYS A 203 1.36 -36.00 9.85
CA LYS A 203 1.67 -34.64 9.33
C LYS A 203 1.13 -33.57 10.28
N ARG A 204 2.01 -33.01 11.12
CA ARG A 204 1.72 -31.95 12.12
C ARG A 204 1.08 -30.74 11.43
N MET A 205 -0.21 -30.52 11.66
CA MET A 205 -0.95 -29.42 11.03
C MET A 205 -0.50 -28.07 11.59
N ALA A 206 -0.03 -28.04 12.83
CA ALA A 206 0.50 -26.84 13.47
C ALA A 206 1.75 -26.21 12.82
N ASN A 207 2.31 -26.78 11.75
CA ASN A 207 3.50 -26.24 11.08
C ASN A 207 3.28 -24.84 10.50
N PHE A 208 2.12 -24.56 9.87
CA PHE A 208 1.85 -23.22 9.30
C PHE A 208 1.63 -22.17 10.40
N LEU A 209 1.10 -22.57 11.56
CA LEU A 209 0.96 -21.71 12.74
C LEU A 209 2.35 -21.33 13.28
N GLU A 210 3.25 -22.31 13.40
CA GLU A 210 4.62 -22.06 13.82
C GLU A 210 5.36 -21.13 12.84
N MET A 211 5.25 -21.35 11.53
CA MET A 211 5.83 -20.47 10.50
C MET A 211 5.31 -19.03 10.61
N ALA A 212 4.00 -18.82 10.80
CA ALA A 212 3.42 -17.49 11.00
C ALA A 212 3.94 -16.81 12.27
N GLY A 213 4.10 -17.56 13.35
CA GLY A 213 4.69 -17.06 14.60
C GLY A 213 6.19 -16.74 14.49
N MET A 214 6.96 -17.54 13.75
CA MET A 214 8.35 -17.21 13.41
C MET A 214 8.42 -15.94 12.55
N ALA A 215 7.49 -15.76 11.62
CA ALA A 215 7.42 -14.59 10.77
C ALA A 215 7.16 -13.30 11.58
N GLU A 216 6.26 -13.35 12.56
CA GLU A 216 6.02 -12.23 13.47
C GLU A 216 7.26 -11.94 14.34
N MET A 217 7.93 -12.97 14.89
CA MET A 217 9.19 -12.78 15.62
C MET A 217 10.30 -12.16 14.74
N ALA A 218 10.41 -12.59 13.47
CA ALA A 218 11.35 -12.01 12.52
C ALA A 218 11.02 -10.53 12.22
N GLN A 219 9.73 -10.18 12.08
CA GLN A 219 9.28 -8.79 11.95
C GLN A 219 9.61 -7.95 13.20
N GLN A 220 9.40 -8.49 14.40
CA GLN A 220 9.74 -7.83 15.67
C GLN A 220 11.26 -7.61 15.83
N MET A 221 12.09 -8.49 15.24
CA MET A 221 13.55 -8.35 15.19
C MET A 221 14.06 -7.49 14.01
N GLY A 222 13.19 -7.05 13.10
CA GLY A 222 13.57 -6.28 11.90
C GLY A 222 14.08 -7.12 10.71
N ASN A 223 14.04 -8.45 10.81
CA ASN A 223 14.40 -9.38 9.72
C ASN A 223 13.23 -9.51 8.73
N TYR A 224 12.89 -8.43 8.04
CA TYR A 224 11.68 -8.35 7.22
C TYR A 224 11.68 -9.31 6.02
N GLU A 225 12.81 -9.51 5.32
CA GLU A 225 12.91 -10.51 4.24
C GLU A 225 12.53 -11.92 4.71
N GLN A 226 13.14 -12.37 5.81
CA GLN A 226 12.89 -13.67 6.42
C GLN A 226 11.42 -13.81 6.86
N SER A 227 10.82 -12.72 7.36
CA SER A 227 9.41 -12.67 7.71
C SER A 227 8.49 -12.85 6.50
N VAL A 228 8.77 -12.22 5.35
CA VAL A 228 8.00 -12.42 4.10
C VAL A 228 8.12 -13.87 3.60
N GLU A 229 9.31 -14.48 3.66
CA GLU A 229 9.52 -15.88 3.29
C GLU A 229 8.71 -16.84 4.18
N LEU A 230 8.75 -16.62 5.50
CA LEU A 230 8.02 -17.43 6.48
C LEU A 230 6.50 -17.28 6.35
N TYR A 231 5.97 -16.06 6.17
CA TYR A 231 4.55 -15.84 5.87
C TYR A 231 4.15 -16.47 4.53
N THR A 232 5.03 -16.48 3.53
CA THR A 232 4.74 -17.09 2.22
C THR A 232 4.70 -18.61 2.31
N SER A 233 5.63 -19.23 3.04
CA SER A 233 5.60 -20.67 3.34
C SER A 233 4.36 -21.04 4.16
N ALA A 234 4.00 -20.24 5.17
CA ALA A 234 2.80 -20.44 5.96
C ALA A 234 1.53 -20.42 5.08
N LEU A 235 1.38 -19.39 4.22
CA LEU A 235 0.25 -19.26 3.29
C LEU A 235 0.15 -20.43 2.29
N GLN A 236 1.27 -20.98 1.83
CA GLN A 236 1.30 -22.17 0.96
C GLN A 236 0.91 -23.47 1.70
N CYS A 237 1.10 -23.53 3.02
CA CYS A 237 0.82 -24.71 3.84
C CYS A 237 -0.56 -24.73 4.52
N ILE A 238 -1.40 -23.70 4.33
CA ILE A 238 -2.76 -23.64 4.90
C ILE A 238 -3.66 -24.73 4.29
N PRO A 239 -4.29 -25.60 5.10
CA PRO A 239 -5.31 -26.53 4.61
C PRO A 239 -6.52 -25.81 3.98
N PRO A 240 -7.10 -26.32 2.88
CA PRO A 240 -8.16 -25.64 2.11
C PRO A 240 -9.50 -25.51 2.85
N ASN A 241 -9.63 -26.15 4.02
CA ASN A 241 -10.79 -26.10 4.92
C ASN A 241 -10.51 -25.31 6.21
N MET A 242 -9.39 -24.58 6.32
CA MET A 242 -9.17 -23.66 7.44
C MET A 242 -10.14 -22.47 7.39
N PRO A 243 -10.55 -21.92 8.56
CA PRO A 243 -11.27 -20.66 8.62
C PRO A 243 -10.59 -19.57 7.80
N HIS A 244 -11.33 -18.96 6.88
CA HIS A 244 -10.85 -17.92 5.97
C HIS A 244 -10.20 -16.74 6.71
N ASP A 245 -10.66 -16.45 7.93
CA ASP A 245 -10.06 -15.51 8.88
C ASP A 245 -8.54 -15.62 9.01
N PHE A 246 -8.02 -16.84 9.07
CA PHE A 246 -6.59 -17.09 9.28
C PHE A 246 -5.77 -16.64 8.06
N PHE A 247 -6.24 -17.01 6.86
CA PHE A 247 -5.63 -16.61 5.59
C PHE A 247 -5.66 -15.09 5.41
N VAL A 248 -6.78 -14.45 5.76
CA VAL A 248 -6.96 -12.99 5.73
C VAL A 248 -5.99 -12.26 6.67
N ARG A 249 -5.74 -12.79 7.88
CA ARG A 249 -4.77 -12.22 8.83
C ARG A 249 -3.33 -12.34 8.32
N LEU A 250 -2.91 -13.53 7.89
CA LEU A 250 -1.54 -13.74 7.37
C LEU A 250 -1.24 -12.86 6.14
N LEU A 251 -2.21 -12.66 5.24
CA LEU A 251 -2.07 -11.71 4.13
C LEU A 251 -1.90 -10.27 4.63
N ARG A 252 -2.74 -9.82 5.57
CA ARG A 252 -2.64 -8.47 6.16
C ARG A 252 -1.29 -8.25 6.84
N ASP A 253 -0.78 -9.26 7.53
CA ASP A 253 0.47 -9.16 8.30
C ASP A 253 1.69 -9.23 7.38
N ARG A 254 1.68 -10.10 6.35
CA ARG A 254 2.67 -10.07 5.26
C ARG A 254 2.65 -8.74 4.49
N ALA A 255 1.47 -8.16 4.28
CA ALA A 255 1.34 -6.84 3.64
C ALA A 255 1.98 -5.71 4.48
N GLU A 256 1.93 -5.80 5.81
CA GLU A 256 2.61 -4.84 6.68
C GLU A 256 4.14 -4.96 6.54
N VAL A 257 4.68 -6.18 6.49
CA VAL A 257 6.11 -6.40 6.26
C VAL A 257 6.55 -5.96 4.86
N ASN A 258 5.77 -6.28 3.82
CA ASN A 258 5.99 -5.79 2.47
C ASN A 258 5.95 -4.24 2.41
N TRP A 259 5.14 -3.58 3.24
CA TRP A 259 5.14 -2.11 3.37
C TRP A 259 6.48 -1.59 3.93
N GLN A 260 7.02 -2.21 4.99
CA GLN A 260 8.32 -1.83 5.56
C GLN A 260 9.47 -2.05 4.56
N LEU A 261 9.36 -3.07 3.70
CA LEU A 261 10.30 -3.37 2.62
C LEU A 261 10.12 -2.50 1.36
N LEU A 262 9.23 -1.50 1.38
CA LEU A 262 8.87 -0.65 0.24
C LEU A 262 8.28 -1.42 -0.97
N ARG A 263 7.85 -2.68 -0.76
CA ARG A 263 7.23 -3.57 -1.75
C ARG A 263 5.73 -3.29 -1.83
N TYR A 264 5.39 -2.06 -2.20
CA TYR A 264 4.02 -1.55 -2.09
C TYR A 264 3.02 -2.30 -2.98
N GLU A 265 3.44 -2.79 -4.15
CA GLU A 265 2.57 -3.56 -5.05
C GLU A 265 2.22 -4.93 -4.45
N ASP A 266 3.17 -5.62 -3.82
CA ASP A 266 2.93 -6.88 -3.10
C ASP A 266 2.01 -6.65 -1.88
N ALA A 267 2.26 -5.58 -1.11
CA ALA A 267 1.41 -5.21 0.03
C ALA A 267 -0.03 -4.86 -0.39
N CYS A 268 -0.20 -4.14 -1.51
CA CYS A 268 -1.51 -3.84 -2.08
C CYS A 268 -2.21 -5.11 -2.60
N SER A 269 -1.47 -6.04 -3.22
CA SER A 269 -1.99 -7.33 -3.71
C SER A 269 -2.47 -8.24 -2.57
N ASP A 270 -1.70 -8.31 -1.48
CA ASP A 270 -2.06 -9.07 -0.27
C ASP A 270 -3.34 -8.52 0.38
N ILE A 271 -3.47 -7.19 0.49
CA ILE A 271 -4.69 -6.57 1.02
C ILE A 271 -5.87 -6.72 0.05
N ASP A 272 -5.65 -6.69 -1.27
CA ASP A 272 -6.71 -6.96 -2.26
C ASP A 272 -7.17 -8.43 -2.25
N THR A 273 -6.30 -9.40 -1.93
CA THR A 273 -6.69 -10.80 -1.77
C THR A 273 -7.42 -11.02 -0.45
N ALA A 274 -6.97 -10.40 0.64
CA ALA A 274 -7.67 -10.41 1.92
C ALA A 274 -9.09 -9.79 1.80
N LEU A 275 -9.21 -8.63 1.13
CA LEU A 275 -10.47 -7.92 0.87
C LEU A 275 -11.48 -8.71 0.04
N LYS A 276 -11.04 -9.65 -0.80
CA LYS A 276 -11.93 -10.52 -1.60
C LYS A 276 -12.53 -11.66 -0.77
N ILE A 277 -11.90 -12.00 0.36
CA ILE A 277 -12.25 -13.16 1.18
C ILE A 277 -13.13 -12.70 2.36
N ASP A 278 -12.64 -11.83 3.23
CA ASP A 278 -13.49 -11.08 4.16
C ASP A 278 -13.12 -9.58 4.22
N PRO A 279 -13.97 -8.70 3.65
CA PRO A 279 -13.81 -7.25 3.77
C PRO A 279 -13.86 -6.68 5.20
N MET A 280 -14.27 -7.43 6.24
CA MET A 280 -14.36 -6.91 7.62
C MET A 280 -13.07 -7.18 8.40
N LEU A 281 -12.58 -8.42 8.39
CA LEU A 281 -11.33 -8.80 9.02
C LEU A 281 -10.09 -8.30 8.26
N ALA A 282 -10.11 -8.26 6.92
CA ALA A 282 -9.02 -7.66 6.13
C ALA A 282 -8.82 -6.18 6.45
N LEU A 283 -9.92 -5.51 6.84
CA LEU A 283 -9.96 -4.11 7.26
C LEU A 283 -9.85 -3.95 8.79
N GLY A 284 -9.78 -5.05 9.53
CA GLY A 284 -9.33 -5.13 10.92
C GLY A 284 -10.34 -4.77 12.00
N CYS A 285 -11.61 -4.45 11.69
CA CYS A 285 -12.59 -4.12 12.74
C CYS A 285 -14.05 -3.97 12.26
N GLU A 286 -14.99 -4.15 13.19
CA GLU A 286 -16.31 -3.48 13.14
C GLU A 286 -16.28 -2.06 13.73
N LEU A 287 -15.40 -1.78 14.69
CA LEU A 287 -15.46 -0.55 15.50
C LEU A 287 -14.40 0.51 15.17
N ALA A 288 -13.21 0.09 14.68
CA ALA A 288 -12.05 0.96 14.45
C ALA A 288 -11.85 1.41 12.98
N CYS A 289 -12.86 1.22 12.11
CA CYS A 289 -12.78 1.48 10.67
C CYS A 289 -12.15 2.83 10.28
N ASP A 290 -12.42 3.90 11.04
CA ASP A 290 -11.87 5.24 10.79
C ASP A 290 -10.35 5.30 10.95
N VAL A 291 -9.78 4.62 11.95
CA VAL A 291 -8.35 4.67 12.25
C VAL A 291 -7.58 3.99 11.13
N GLN A 292 -8.05 2.81 10.69
CA GLN A 292 -7.43 2.10 9.58
C GLN A 292 -7.70 2.78 8.23
N ALA A 293 -8.88 3.39 8.02
CA ALA A 293 -9.15 4.21 6.83
C ALA A 293 -8.24 5.44 6.75
N ASN A 294 -7.99 6.13 7.87
CA ASN A 294 -7.06 7.25 7.93
C ASN A 294 -5.61 6.78 7.69
N ARG A 295 -5.19 5.66 8.30
CA ARG A 295 -3.88 5.04 8.02
C ARG A 295 -3.68 4.72 6.53
N TRP A 296 -4.73 4.29 5.82
CA TRP A 296 -4.69 4.10 4.36
C TRP A 296 -4.70 5.41 3.56
N ILE A 297 -5.26 6.51 4.09
CA ILE A 297 -5.08 7.86 3.51
C ILE A 297 -3.64 8.32 3.69
N ASP A 298 -3.07 8.18 4.88
CA ASP A 298 -1.70 8.62 5.19
C ASP A 298 -0.67 7.85 4.35
N ARG A 299 -0.89 6.54 4.16
CA ARG A 299 -0.15 5.70 3.19
C ARG A 299 -0.28 6.18 1.74
N GLY A 300 -1.49 6.56 1.32
CA GLY A 300 -1.69 7.12 -0.02
C GLY A 300 -0.99 8.47 -0.22
N ASP A 301 -0.86 9.28 0.84
CA ASP A 301 -0.10 10.53 0.84
C ASP A 301 1.42 10.29 0.82
N GLU A 302 1.91 9.28 1.57
CA GLU A 302 3.29 8.79 1.50
C GLU A 302 3.65 8.39 0.05
N MET A 303 2.81 7.55 -0.59
CA MET A 303 2.98 7.18 -2.00
C MET A 303 2.92 8.37 -2.96
N THR A 304 2.01 9.32 -2.69
CA THR A 304 1.86 10.57 -3.47
C THR A 304 3.13 11.42 -3.47
N ASN A 305 3.83 11.44 -2.33
CA ASN A 305 5.10 12.14 -2.10
C ASN A 305 6.31 11.38 -2.67
N ALA A 306 6.34 10.04 -2.53
CA ALA A 306 7.32 9.17 -3.15
C ALA A 306 7.22 9.15 -4.69
N GLY A 307 6.08 9.55 -5.24
CA GLY A 307 5.82 9.62 -6.67
C GLY A 307 5.18 8.36 -7.27
N ASN A 308 4.91 7.33 -6.47
CA ASN A 308 4.19 6.13 -6.93
C ASN A 308 2.68 6.43 -7.01
N VAL A 309 2.25 6.90 -8.18
CA VAL A 309 0.86 7.30 -8.45
C VAL A 309 -0.11 6.11 -8.36
N ASP A 310 0.32 4.91 -8.78
CA ASP A 310 -0.53 3.72 -8.81
C ASP A 310 -0.74 3.11 -7.41
N ALA A 311 0.31 2.99 -6.59
CA ALA A 311 0.17 2.61 -5.18
C ALA A 311 -0.67 3.64 -4.38
N ALA A 312 -0.55 4.94 -4.69
CA ALA A 312 -1.42 5.97 -4.11
C ALA A 312 -2.90 5.77 -4.51
N ILE A 313 -3.18 5.52 -5.80
CA ILE A 313 -4.54 5.21 -6.29
C ILE A 313 -5.09 3.96 -5.59
N HIS A 314 -4.26 2.93 -5.37
CA HIS A 314 -4.64 1.70 -4.68
C HIS A 314 -5.00 1.96 -3.21
N CYS A 315 -4.12 2.63 -2.45
CA CYS A 315 -4.36 3.00 -1.06
C CYS A 315 -5.68 3.77 -0.87
N PHE A 316 -5.93 4.81 -1.67
CA PHE A 316 -7.20 5.53 -1.62
C PHE A 316 -8.40 4.71 -2.10
N SER A 317 -8.19 3.65 -2.90
CA SER A 317 -9.25 2.70 -3.28
C SER A 317 -9.61 1.73 -2.15
N ILE A 318 -8.63 1.28 -1.36
CA ILE A 318 -8.85 0.49 -0.15
C ILE A 318 -9.74 1.28 0.84
N VAL A 319 -9.46 2.58 1.04
CA VAL A 319 -10.30 3.48 1.88
C VAL A 319 -11.78 3.46 1.47
N LEU A 320 -12.06 3.40 0.16
CA LEU A 320 -13.41 3.40 -0.39
C LEU A 320 -14.13 2.03 -0.30
N ASN A 321 -13.45 0.99 0.19
CA ASN A 321 -14.09 -0.26 0.59
C ASN A 321 -14.66 -0.17 2.02
N PHE A 322 -13.97 0.49 2.97
CA PHE A 322 -14.54 0.80 4.29
C PHE A 322 -15.82 1.63 4.17
N SER A 323 -15.81 2.66 3.31
CA SER A 323 -16.90 3.63 3.18
C SER A 323 -18.21 3.04 2.67
N LYS A 324 -18.18 1.86 2.03
CA LYS A 324 -19.40 1.16 1.58
C LYS A 324 -20.26 0.67 2.75
N LYS A 325 -19.65 0.46 3.93
CA LYS A 325 -20.32 0.04 5.17
C LYS A 325 -20.43 1.19 6.19
N SER A 326 -19.45 2.10 6.24
CA SER A 326 -19.44 3.23 7.18
C SER A 326 -20.22 4.46 6.69
N ARG A 327 -21.14 5.00 7.51
CA ARG A 327 -21.94 6.21 7.21
C ARG A 327 -21.11 7.52 7.27
N LYS A 328 -19.78 7.47 7.16
CA LYS A 328 -18.88 8.61 7.39
C LYS A 328 -18.47 9.30 6.10
N VAL A 329 -19.20 10.37 5.84
CA VAL A 329 -19.15 11.23 4.65
C VAL A 329 -17.75 11.81 4.37
N ILE A 330 -17.05 12.30 5.40
CA ILE A 330 -15.84 13.14 5.22
C ILE A 330 -14.62 12.32 4.76
N THR A 331 -14.26 11.23 5.46
CA THR A 331 -13.12 10.36 5.10
C THR A 331 -13.28 9.81 3.67
N THR A 332 -14.50 9.42 3.32
CA THR A 332 -14.89 8.97 1.98
C THR A 332 -14.66 10.05 0.92
N ALA A 333 -15.11 11.29 1.17
CA ALA A 333 -14.91 12.41 0.27
C ALA A 333 -13.43 12.81 0.14
N SER A 334 -12.66 12.74 1.23
CA SER A 334 -11.20 12.95 1.24
C SER A 334 -10.47 11.95 0.35
N ALA A 335 -10.76 10.65 0.49
CA ALA A 335 -10.18 9.62 -0.37
C ALA A 335 -10.56 9.80 -1.85
N LEU A 336 -11.81 10.14 -2.16
CA LEU A 336 -12.25 10.47 -3.53
C LEU A 336 -11.48 11.66 -4.11
N VAL A 337 -11.29 12.74 -3.35
CA VAL A 337 -10.52 13.93 -3.76
C VAL A 337 -9.06 13.58 -4.07
N ARG A 338 -8.42 12.82 -3.18
CA ARG A 338 -7.01 12.43 -3.32
C ARG A 338 -6.82 11.46 -4.49
N ARG A 339 -7.69 10.46 -4.62
CA ARG A 339 -7.67 9.52 -5.75
C ARG A 339 -7.96 10.19 -7.09
N ALA A 340 -8.93 11.11 -7.15
CA ALA A 340 -9.17 11.92 -8.35
C ALA A 340 -7.94 12.74 -8.75
N THR A 341 -7.23 13.31 -7.78
CA THR A 341 -5.97 14.04 -8.01
C THR A 341 -4.89 13.12 -8.59
N MET A 342 -4.79 11.88 -8.12
CA MET A 342 -3.83 10.90 -8.67
C MET A 342 -4.23 10.37 -10.06
N TYR A 343 -5.50 10.05 -10.30
CA TYR A 343 -5.98 9.75 -11.65
C TYR A 343 -5.71 10.91 -12.63
N TYR A 344 -5.89 12.16 -12.20
CA TYR A 344 -5.56 13.32 -13.01
C TYR A 344 -4.06 13.39 -13.34
N ARG A 345 -3.17 13.16 -12.35
CA ARG A 345 -1.71 13.07 -12.55
C ARG A 345 -1.31 11.94 -13.51
N LYS A 346 -2.03 10.82 -13.51
CA LYS A 346 -1.84 9.68 -14.41
C LYS A 346 -2.35 9.94 -15.85
N GLY A 347 -3.25 10.90 -16.02
CA GLY A 347 -3.94 11.19 -17.29
C GLY A 347 -5.32 10.54 -17.43
N ASP A 348 -5.78 9.80 -16.41
CA ASP A 348 -7.07 9.09 -16.35
C ASP A 348 -8.23 10.05 -16.02
N ILE A 349 -8.43 11.07 -16.85
CA ILE A 349 -9.38 12.17 -16.61
C ILE A 349 -10.83 11.67 -16.44
N SER A 350 -11.20 10.55 -17.06
CA SER A 350 -12.51 9.91 -16.92
C SER A 350 -12.77 9.39 -15.50
N PHE A 351 -11.77 8.72 -14.90
CA PHE A 351 -11.84 8.25 -13.51
C PHE A 351 -11.75 9.42 -12.52
N ALA A 352 -10.89 10.41 -12.79
CA ALA A 352 -10.83 11.63 -11.98
C ALA A 352 -12.20 12.34 -11.91
N ARG A 353 -12.87 12.56 -13.06
CA ARG A 353 -14.22 13.17 -13.12
C ARG A 353 -15.28 12.33 -12.39
N LYS A 354 -15.20 11.00 -12.47
CA LYS A 354 -16.11 10.09 -11.75
C LYS A 354 -15.98 10.25 -10.23
N ASP A 355 -14.76 10.34 -9.72
CA ASP A 355 -14.50 10.50 -8.30
C ASP A 355 -14.83 11.91 -7.79
N ILE A 356 -14.53 12.97 -8.56
CA ILE A 356 -14.95 14.35 -8.24
C ILE A 356 -16.47 14.44 -8.17
N ASN A 357 -17.21 13.85 -9.11
CA ASN A 357 -18.67 13.86 -9.11
C ASN A 357 -19.27 13.01 -7.98
N SER A 358 -18.61 11.93 -7.55
CA SER A 358 -18.96 11.20 -6.33
C SER A 358 -18.71 12.07 -5.09
N CYS A 359 -17.57 12.76 -5.00
CA CYS A 359 -17.26 13.67 -3.89
C CYS A 359 -18.27 14.82 -3.80
N ARG A 360 -18.67 15.43 -4.93
CA ARG A 360 -19.70 16.48 -4.97
C ARG A 360 -21.04 16.02 -4.39
N LYS A 361 -21.44 14.77 -4.64
CA LYS A 361 -22.69 14.19 -4.08
C LYS A 361 -22.61 13.90 -2.59
N ILE A 362 -21.40 13.63 -2.08
CA ILE A 362 -21.16 13.21 -0.70
C ILE A 362 -20.88 14.43 0.20
N HIS A 363 -19.95 15.31 -0.20
CA HIS A 363 -19.55 16.48 0.57
C HIS A 363 -19.23 17.68 -0.36
N PRO A 364 -20.26 18.44 -0.81
CA PRO A 364 -20.10 19.53 -1.79
C PRO A 364 -18.97 20.52 -1.42
N GLU A 365 -18.95 21.00 -0.18
CA GLU A 365 -18.02 22.03 0.27
C GLU A 365 -16.55 21.58 0.29
N LEU A 366 -16.29 20.27 0.33
CA LEU A 366 -14.91 19.75 0.21
C LEU A 366 -14.45 19.80 -1.25
N ALA A 367 -15.31 19.41 -2.19
CA ALA A 367 -15.03 19.55 -3.62
C ALA A 367 -14.86 21.02 -4.03
N LYS A 368 -15.65 21.94 -3.46
CA LYS A 368 -15.48 23.39 -3.65
C LYS A 368 -14.14 23.89 -3.09
N GLY A 369 -13.83 23.56 -1.83
CA GLY A 369 -12.57 23.91 -1.18
C GLY A 369 -11.34 23.39 -1.93
N GLN A 370 -11.41 22.18 -2.50
CA GLN A 370 -10.32 21.57 -3.23
C GLN A 370 -9.94 22.33 -4.52
N GLY A 371 -10.90 22.94 -5.22
CA GLY A 371 -10.63 23.80 -6.37
C GLY A 371 -9.74 24.98 -5.98
N ALA A 372 -10.11 25.70 -4.92
CA ALA A 372 -9.34 26.82 -4.39
C ALA A 372 -7.99 26.39 -3.78
N ALA A 373 -7.91 25.20 -3.17
CA ALA A 373 -6.65 24.63 -2.69
C ALA A 373 -5.68 24.32 -3.84
N SER A 374 -6.19 23.75 -4.94
CA SER A 374 -5.41 23.43 -6.14
C SER A 374 -4.80 24.68 -6.79
N ILE A 375 -5.54 25.79 -6.84
CA ILE A 375 -5.02 27.09 -7.28
C ILE A 375 -3.85 27.54 -6.40
N LYS A 376 -4.00 27.55 -5.07
CA LYS A 376 -2.96 27.99 -4.13
C LYS A 376 -1.67 27.16 -4.23
N ILE A 377 -1.76 25.85 -4.43
CA ILE A 377 -0.58 25.00 -4.66
C ILE A 377 0.04 25.33 -6.03
N GLY A 378 -0.79 25.55 -7.06
CA GLY A 378 -0.37 26.05 -8.37
C GLY A 378 0.42 27.36 -8.29
N ASP A 379 -0.02 28.32 -7.47
CA ASP A 379 0.66 29.61 -7.28
C ASP A 379 2.05 29.46 -6.65
N VAL A 380 2.20 28.53 -5.70
CA VAL A 380 3.51 28.19 -5.12
C VAL A 380 4.44 27.57 -6.17
N LEU A 381 3.93 26.74 -7.09
CA LEU A 381 4.72 26.20 -8.20
C LEU A 381 5.02 27.26 -9.28
N PHE A 382 4.09 28.17 -9.55
CA PHE A 382 4.30 29.32 -10.44
C PHE A 382 5.40 30.25 -9.92
N GLY A 383 5.42 30.55 -8.62
CA GLY A 383 6.50 31.29 -7.96
C GLY A 383 7.85 30.57 -8.05
N LYS A 384 7.86 29.23 -7.97
CA LYS A 384 9.03 28.37 -8.23
C LYS A 384 9.38 28.22 -9.71
N LYS A 385 8.71 28.92 -10.63
CA LYS A 385 8.84 28.84 -12.10
C LYS A 385 8.56 27.46 -12.71
N LYS A 386 7.92 26.55 -11.97
CA LYS A 386 7.47 25.23 -12.41
C LYS A 386 6.16 25.34 -13.20
N TYR A 387 6.18 26.10 -14.30
CA TYR A 387 4.97 26.52 -15.03
C TYR A 387 4.14 25.37 -15.63
N ALA A 388 4.75 24.21 -15.93
CA ALA A 388 4.04 23.03 -16.41
C ALA A 388 3.23 22.36 -15.26
N GLU A 389 3.89 22.07 -14.13
CA GLU A 389 3.23 21.49 -12.95
C GLU A 389 2.14 22.42 -12.40
N ALA A 390 2.39 23.73 -12.38
CA ALA A 390 1.40 24.74 -12.01
C ALA A 390 0.19 24.73 -12.97
N LEU A 391 0.43 24.69 -14.28
CA LEU A 391 -0.62 24.61 -15.31
C LEU A 391 -1.54 23.42 -15.10
N ASP A 392 -0.99 22.25 -14.74
CA ASP A 392 -1.80 21.04 -14.53
C ASP A 392 -2.63 21.09 -13.24
N LEU A 393 -2.11 21.71 -12.17
CA LEU A 393 -2.92 22.01 -10.97
C LEU A 393 -4.04 23.01 -11.23
N TYR A 394 -3.81 24.05 -12.03
CA TYR A 394 -4.87 25.00 -12.39
C TYR A 394 -5.93 24.37 -13.31
N LYS A 395 -5.57 23.42 -14.19
CA LYS A 395 -6.56 22.63 -14.94
C LYS A 395 -7.34 21.69 -14.03
N LEU A 396 -6.69 21.03 -13.06
CA LEU A 396 -7.38 20.21 -12.06
C LEU A 396 -8.37 21.05 -11.24
N ALA A 397 -8.03 22.30 -10.90
CA ALA A 397 -8.97 23.22 -10.27
C ALA A 397 -10.25 23.41 -11.11
N LEU A 398 -10.14 23.51 -12.45
CA LEU A 398 -11.30 23.58 -13.35
C LEU A 398 -12.13 22.29 -13.40
N GLU A 399 -11.56 21.12 -13.12
CA GLU A 399 -12.35 19.87 -12.96
C GLU A 399 -13.17 19.88 -11.67
N PHE A 400 -12.67 20.52 -10.61
CA PHE A 400 -13.39 20.78 -9.35
C PHE A 400 -14.39 21.96 -9.43
N CYS A 401 -14.22 22.88 -10.38
CA CYS A 401 -15.12 24.01 -10.60
C CYS A 401 -16.58 23.59 -10.94
N THR A 402 -17.52 24.42 -10.50
CA THR A 402 -18.97 24.28 -10.74
C THR A 402 -19.58 25.62 -11.16
N ALA A 403 -20.78 25.61 -11.73
CA ALA A 403 -21.42 26.80 -12.29
C ALA A 403 -21.82 27.89 -11.26
N ASP A 404 -21.74 27.59 -9.96
CA ASP A 404 -21.90 28.55 -8.85
C ASP A 404 -20.57 29.16 -8.37
N MET A 405 -19.42 28.71 -8.91
CA MET A 405 -18.08 29.10 -8.44
C MET A 405 -17.33 30.03 -9.41
N ASP A 406 -18.03 30.97 -10.07
CA ASP A 406 -17.46 31.93 -11.04
C ASP A 406 -16.12 32.55 -10.64
N ALA A 407 -15.93 32.86 -9.35
CA ALA A 407 -14.68 33.43 -8.85
C ALA A 407 -13.48 32.46 -8.98
N VAL A 408 -13.67 31.19 -8.61
CA VAL A 408 -12.63 30.14 -8.69
C VAL A 408 -12.37 29.77 -10.15
N CYS A 409 -13.43 29.64 -10.95
CA CYS A 409 -13.37 29.44 -12.39
C CYS A 409 -12.55 30.55 -13.08
N PHE A 410 -12.88 31.81 -12.78
CA PHE A 410 -12.21 33.00 -13.30
C PHE A 410 -10.73 33.04 -12.92
N GLU A 411 -10.40 32.79 -11.65
CA GLU A 411 -9.03 32.80 -11.16
C GLU A 411 -8.19 31.69 -11.83
N ALA A 412 -8.70 30.45 -11.88
CA ALA A 412 -8.04 29.34 -12.55
C ALA A 412 -7.75 29.63 -14.03
N HIS A 413 -8.71 30.18 -14.79
CA HIS A 413 -8.47 30.56 -16.19
C HIS A 413 -7.39 31.65 -16.35
N ASN A 414 -7.34 32.65 -15.47
CA ASN A 414 -6.28 33.68 -15.49
C ASN A 414 -4.91 33.12 -15.11
N CYS A 415 -4.84 32.16 -14.19
CA CYS A 415 -3.60 31.48 -13.81
C CYS A 415 -3.11 30.53 -14.92
N ILE A 416 -4.01 29.82 -15.61
CA ILE A 416 -3.72 29.06 -16.84
C ILE A 416 -3.18 29.97 -17.94
N ALA A 417 -3.81 31.13 -18.16
CA ALA A 417 -3.34 32.13 -19.12
C ALA A 417 -1.93 32.65 -18.77
N SER A 418 -1.65 32.81 -17.46
CA SER A 418 -0.33 33.20 -16.96
C SER A 418 0.72 32.11 -17.21
N CYS A 419 0.42 30.83 -16.96
CA CYS A 419 1.33 29.71 -17.25
C CYS A 419 1.63 29.60 -18.74
N TYR A 420 0.62 29.58 -19.61
CA TYR A 420 0.84 29.51 -21.05
C TYR A 420 1.66 30.69 -21.58
N PHE A 421 1.47 31.89 -21.01
CA PHE A 421 2.26 33.07 -21.38
C PHE A 421 3.74 32.91 -20.99
N CYS A 422 4.03 32.47 -19.76
CA CYS A 422 5.41 32.17 -19.32
C CYS A 422 6.05 31.03 -20.13
N LEU A 423 5.27 30.05 -20.57
CA LEU A 423 5.66 28.98 -21.50
C LEU A 423 5.73 29.44 -22.97
N LYS A 424 5.60 30.74 -23.25
CA LYS A 424 5.62 31.37 -24.60
C LYS A 424 4.55 30.85 -25.58
N ASN A 425 3.51 30.17 -25.07
CA ASN A 425 2.39 29.66 -25.87
C ASN A 425 1.28 30.73 -25.93
N TYR A 426 1.56 31.80 -26.66
CA TYR A 426 0.75 33.03 -26.65
C TYR A 426 -0.70 32.84 -27.11
N ASP A 427 -0.94 31.89 -28.02
CA ASP A 427 -2.25 31.54 -28.53
C ASP A 427 -3.11 30.87 -27.45
N LYS A 428 -2.59 29.85 -26.76
CA LYS A 428 -3.29 29.18 -25.64
C LYS A 428 -3.49 30.11 -24.45
N ALA A 429 -2.54 31.02 -24.19
CA ALA A 429 -2.69 32.06 -23.18
C ALA A 429 -3.87 32.99 -23.48
N LEU A 430 -3.98 33.46 -24.74
CA LEU A 430 -5.09 34.31 -25.19
C LEU A 430 -6.44 33.60 -25.11
N ILE A 431 -6.50 32.32 -25.50
CA ILE A 431 -7.72 31.49 -25.38
C ILE A 431 -8.15 31.40 -23.91
N ALA A 432 -7.25 31.01 -23.00
CA ALA A 432 -7.57 30.91 -21.57
C ALA A 432 -8.04 32.26 -20.97
N GLY A 433 -7.45 33.37 -21.39
CA GLY A 433 -7.90 34.70 -21.00
C GLY A 433 -9.29 35.09 -21.53
N LYS A 434 -9.64 34.66 -22.75
CA LYS A 434 -11.00 34.83 -23.29
C LYS A 434 -12.02 33.99 -22.52
N GLU A 435 -11.69 32.75 -22.15
CA GLU A 435 -12.56 31.91 -21.32
C GLU A 435 -12.79 32.54 -19.93
N ALA A 436 -11.77 33.14 -19.31
CA ALA A 436 -11.95 33.89 -18.05
C ALA A 436 -13.01 35.00 -18.17
N VAL A 437 -12.99 35.79 -19.26
CA VAL A 437 -13.99 36.85 -19.49
C VAL A 437 -15.39 36.28 -19.76
N LYS A 438 -15.51 35.14 -20.44
CA LYS A 438 -16.81 34.46 -20.64
C LYS A 438 -17.41 33.98 -19.31
N VAL A 439 -16.59 33.39 -18.44
CA VAL A 439 -16.99 32.93 -17.10
C VAL A 439 -17.44 34.10 -16.24
N LYS A 440 -16.63 35.16 -16.16
CA LYS A 440 -16.96 36.34 -15.35
C LYS A 440 -16.43 37.61 -15.98
N GLN A 441 -17.32 38.38 -16.61
CA GLN A 441 -17.01 39.72 -17.10
C GLN A 441 -16.92 40.69 -15.90
N CYS A 442 -15.74 40.77 -15.28
CA CYS A 442 -15.45 41.77 -14.25
C CYS A 442 -14.54 42.89 -14.80
N LYS A 443 -14.67 44.10 -14.24
CA LYS A 443 -13.73 45.20 -14.48
C LYS A 443 -12.61 45.15 -13.44
N SER A 444 -11.37 45.01 -13.91
CA SER A 444 -10.19 44.82 -13.06
C SER A 444 -9.01 45.61 -13.61
N ALA A 445 -8.64 46.69 -12.92
CA ALA A 445 -7.49 47.52 -13.31
C ALA A 445 -6.15 46.78 -13.15
N SER A 446 -6.05 45.75 -12.30
CA SER A 446 -4.86 44.91 -12.18
C SER A 446 -4.74 43.95 -13.36
N GLU A 447 -5.81 43.25 -13.74
CA GLU A 447 -5.77 42.31 -14.87
C GLU A 447 -5.62 43.04 -16.22
N ALA A 448 -6.31 44.18 -16.40
CA ALA A 448 -6.10 45.05 -17.55
C ALA A 448 -4.64 45.53 -17.68
N LYS A 449 -3.95 45.79 -16.54
CA LYS A 449 -2.51 46.09 -16.53
C LYS A 449 -1.67 44.86 -16.87
N LYS A 450 -1.97 43.65 -16.36
CA LYS A 450 -1.26 42.42 -16.75
C LYS A 450 -1.33 42.19 -18.27
N TRP A 451 -2.52 42.25 -18.88
CA TRP A 451 -2.69 42.08 -20.32
C TRP A 451 -2.01 43.19 -21.14
N LYS A 452 -1.96 44.43 -20.63
CA LYS A 452 -1.17 45.52 -21.25
C LYS A 452 0.32 45.19 -21.32
N GLU A 453 0.92 44.73 -20.22
CA GLU A 453 2.36 44.40 -20.20
C GLU A 453 2.66 43.16 -21.04
N ARG A 454 1.80 42.13 -21.01
CA ARG A 454 1.86 40.97 -21.94
C ARG A 454 1.88 41.45 -23.41
N GLY A 455 1.04 42.41 -23.77
CA GLY A 455 1.05 43.03 -25.11
C GLY A 455 2.37 43.72 -25.46
N LYS A 456 2.97 44.49 -24.53
CA LYS A 456 4.29 45.10 -24.76
C LYS A 456 5.38 44.05 -24.99
N GLU A 457 5.32 42.91 -24.31
CA GLU A 457 6.25 41.80 -24.53
C GLU A 457 6.05 41.15 -25.91
N LEU A 458 4.81 40.90 -26.36
CA LEU A 458 4.55 40.46 -27.74
C LEU A 458 5.09 41.47 -28.78
N PHE A 459 4.94 42.77 -28.54
CA PHE A 459 5.47 43.81 -29.42
C PHE A 459 7.00 43.78 -29.48
N LYS A 460 7.70 43.62 -28.34
CA LYS A 460 9.16 43.42 -28.29
C LYS A 460 9.61 42.13 -28.98
N ALA A 461 8.81 41.06 -28.88
CA ALA A 461 9.05 39.78 -29.54
C ALA A 461 8.62 39.75 -31.03
N ASN A 462 8.20 40.89 -31.59
CA ASN A 462 7.68 41.04 -32.95
C ASN A 462 6.47 40.13 -33.29
N LYS A 463 5.75 39.64 -32.28
CA LYS A 463 4.55 38.79 -32.42
C LYS A 463 3.30 39.65 -32.63
N TYR A 464 3.28 40.41 -33.74
CA TYR A 464 2.21 41.35 -34.04
C TYR A 464 0.86 40.70 -34.38
N SER A 465 0.83 39.42 -34.77
CA SER A 465 -0.38 38.70 -35.19
C SER A 465 -1.49 38.66 -34.15
N LEU A 466 -1.15 38.49 -32.87
CA LEU A 466 -2.09 38.38 -31.73
C LEU A 466 -2.23 39.70 -30.94
N LEU A 467 -1.43 40.72 -31.26
CA LEU A 467 -1.17 41.84 -30.38
C LEU A 467 -2.40 42.74 -30.15
N ASP A 468 -3.18 42.95 -31.21
CA ASP A 468 -4.47 43.63 -31.20
C ASP A 468 -5.53 42.90 -30.37
N GLU A 469 -5.50 41.57 -30.36
CA GLU A 469 -6.38 40.75 -29.51
C GLU A 469 -5.99 40.84 -28.02
N TYR A 470 -4.69 40.81 -27.71
CA TYR A 470 -4.17 41.00 -26.35
C TYR A 470 -4.60 42.37 -25.76
N TYR A 471 -4.49 43.46 -26.54
CA TYR A 471 -4.97 44.77 -26.08
C TYR A 471 -6.50 44.88 -26.05
N SER A 472 -7.23 44.16 -26.92
CA SER A 472 -8.69 44.08 -26.85
C SER A 472 -9.17 43.37 -25.59
N LEU A 473 -8.49 42.30 -25.17
CA LEU A 473 -8.74 41.60 -23.91
C LEU A 473 -8.39 42.48 -22.70
N ALA A 474 -7.29 43.25 -22.76
CA ALA A 474 -6.98 44.26 -21.75
C ALA A 474 -8.09 45.33 -21.63
N LEU A 475 -8.66 45.77 -22.75
CA LEU A 475 -9.77 46.73 -22.79
C LEU A 475 -11.07 46.17 -22.22
N SER A 476 -11.36 44.88 -22.37
CA SER A 476 -12.57 44.30 -21.73
C SER A 476 -12.50 44.36 -20.21
N TYR A 477 -11.31 44.18 -19.62
CA TYR A 477 -11.07 44.36 -18.18
C TYR A 477 -11.01 45.82 -17.72
N ALA A 478 -10.63 46.76 -18.60
CA ALA A 478 -10.48 48.17 -18.22
C ALA A 478 -11.82 48.82 -17.84
N HIS A 479 -11.84 49.56 -16.72
CA HIS A 479 -13.01 50.33 -16.30
C HIS A 479 -13.05 51.69 -17.01
N HIS A 480 -14.23 52.12 -17.47
CA HIS A 480 -14.37 53.30 -18.34
C HIS A 480 -14.02 54.64 -17.65
N SER A 481 -13.94 54.66 -16.31
CA SER A 481 -13.44 55.81 -15.54
C SER A 481 -11.91 55.94 -15.56
N ASP A 482 -11.15 54.86 -15.78
CA ASP A 482 -9.69 54.90 -15.93
C ASP A 482 -9.35 55.34 -17.36
N LYS A 483 -9.65 56.61 -17.65
CA LYS A 483 -9.38 57.27 -18.94
C LYS A 483 -7.91 57.19 -19.32
N GLU A 484 -6.99 57.09 -18.36
CA GLU A 484 -5.57 56.90 -18.65
C GLU A 484 -5.28 55.49 -19.18
N LEU A 485 -5.68 54.44 -18.46
CA LEU A 485 -5.44 53.07 -18.90
C LEU A 485 -6.15 52.75 -20.21
N VAL A 486 -7.39 53.23 -20.38
CA VAL A 486 -8.14 53.09 -21.64
C VAL A 486 -7.42 53.81 -22.78
N SER A 487 -6.96 55.05 -22.59
CA SER A 487 -6.19 55.77 -23.62
C SER A 487 -4.87 55.07 -23.97
N GLN A 488 -4.12 54.59 -22.97
CA GLN A 488 -2.88 53.84 -23.20
C GLN A 488 -3.14 52.57 -24.00
N LEU A 489 -4.23 51.84 -23.72
CA LEU A 489 -4.60 50.62 -24.42
C LEU A 489 -5.08 50.88 -25.86
N LEU A 490 -5.91 51.90 -26.10
CA LEU A 490 -6.34 52.29 -27.44
C LEU A 490 -5.15 52.73 -28.31
N CYS A 491 -4.24 53.54 -27.77
CA CYS A 491 -3.03 53.96 -28.47
C CYS A 491 -2.13 52.75 -28.83
N ASN A 492 -1.94 51.82 -27.89
CA ASN A 492 -1.19 50.60 -28.13
C ASN A 492 -1.86 49.65 -29.15
N ARG A 493 -3.19 49.54 -29.14
CA ARG A 493 -3.95 48.72 -30.10
C ARG A 493 -3.98 49.34 -31.50
N SER A 494 -4.09 50.66 -31.62
CA SER A 494 -3.89 51.40 -32.86
C SER A 494 -2.52 51.10 -33.48
N LEU A 495 -1.45 51.10 -32.66
CA LEU A 495 -0.10 50.73 -33.10
C LEU A 495 0.01 49.25 -33.52
N ALA A 496 -0.73 48.34 -32.88
CA ALA A 496 -0.81 46.94 -33.26
C ALA A 496 -1.50 46.76 -34.63
N PHE A 497 -2.64 47.43 -34.84
CA PHE A 497 -3.33 47.44 -36.13
C PHE A 497 -2.48 48.05 -37.25
N LEU A 498 -1.72 49.12 -36.99
CA LEU A 498 -0.71 49.64 -37.92
C LEU A 498 0.31 48.58 -38.33
N LYS A 499 0.84 47.81 -37.38
CA LYS A 499 1.78 46.70 -37.67
C LYS A 499 1.15 45.52 -38.42
N LYS A 500 -0.18 45.40 -38.46
CA LYS A 500 -0.96 44.44 -39.26
C LYS A 500 -1.53 45.06 -40.55
N ASN A 501 -1.17 46.32 -40.88
CA ASN A 501 -1.72 47.12 -41.98
C ASN A 501 -3.26 47.35 -41.95
N PHE A 502 -3.90 47.23 -40.79
CA PHE A 502 -5.34 47.46 -40.61
C PHE A 502 -5.64 48.95 -40.34
N LEU A 503 -5.34 49.80 -41.34
CA LEU A 503 -5.41 51.26 -41.24
C LEU A 503 -6.77 51.80 -40.73
N LYS A 504 -7.88 51.24 -41.21
CA LYS A 504 -9.25 51.65 -40.79
C LYS A 504 -9.50 51.43 -39.29
N SER A 505 -9.10 50.28 -38.76
CA SER A 505 -9.21 49.95 -37.34
C SER A 505 -8.27 50.80 -36.49
N ALA A 506 -7.03 50.99 -36.96
CA ALA A 506 -6.04 51.80 -36.28
C ALA A 506 -6.44 53.28 -36.14
N LEU A 507 -7.00 53.87 -37.21
CA LEU A 507 -7.54 55.23 -37.21
C LEU A 507 -8.75 55.38 -36.28
N THR A 508 -9.58 54.34 -36.16
CA THR A 508 -10.74 54.33 -35.26
C THR A 508 -10.30 54.37 -33.79
N ASP A 509 -9.37 53.51 -33.39
CA ASP A 509 -8.78 53.53 -32.04
C ASP A 509 -8.06 54.85 -31.73
N ALA A 510 -7.34 55.43 -32.70
CA ALA A 510 -6.65 56.69 -32.52
C ALA A 510 -7.64 57.86 -32.29
N LYS A 511 -8.74 57.91 -33.06
CA LYS A 511 -9.82 58.89 -32.85
C LYS A 511 -10.51 58.72 -31.50
N GLU A 512 -10.81 57.49 -31.09
CA GLU A 512 -11.45 57.22 -29.79
C GLU A 512 -10.53 57.57 -28.61
N CYS A 513 -9.22 57.37 -28.76
CA CYS A 513 -8.23 57.81 -27.80
C CYS A 513 -8.18 59.34 -27.66
N VAL A 514 -8.36 60.11 -28.75
CA VAL A 514 -8.44 61.59 -28.68
C VAL A 514 -9.69 62.01 -27.90
N LYS A 515 -10.86 61.43 -28.18
CA LYS A 515 -12.08 61.71 -27.41
C LYS A 515 -11.90 61.41 -25.91
N THR A 516 -11.22 60.32 -25.59
CA THR A 516 -11.01 59.86 -24.21
C THR A 516 -10.07 60.80 -23.42
N ARG A 517 -9.01 61.33 -24.05
CA ARG A 517 -8.06 62.26 -23.42
C ARG A 517 -7.46 63.26 -24.43
N PRO A 518 -8.18 64.35 -24.76
CA PRO A 518 -7.75 65.31 -25.80
C PRO A 518 -6.41 66.00 -25.53
N SER A 519 -6.04 66.17 -24.26
CA SER A 519 -4.84 66.86 -23.80
C SER A 519 -3.56 66.01 -23.80
N TRP A 520 -3.61 64.73 -24.19
CA TRP A 520 -2.44 63.86 -24.17
C TRP A 520 -1.70 63.90 -25.52
N SER A 521 -0.57 64.61 -25.57
CA SER A 521 0.23 64.89 -26.79
C SER A 521 0.56 63.64 -27.62
N LYS A 522 0.87 62.51 -26.97
CA LYS A 522 1.14 61.22 -27.65
C LYS A 522 -0.02 60.73 -28.52
N VAL A 523 -1.25 61.12 -28.22
CA VAL A 523 -2.44 60.75 -29.01
C VAL A 523 -2.61 61.63 -30.23
N GLN A 524 -2.32 62.93 -30.10
CA GLN A 524 -2.32 63.86 -31.23
C GLN A 524 -1.29 63.41 -32.28
N HIS A 525 -0.08 63.02 -31.85
CA HIS A 525 0.92 62.36 -32.70
C HIS A 525 0.55 60.97 -33.22
N ALA A 526 -0.47 60.29 -32.66
CA ALA A 526 -0.97 59.03 -33.20
C ALA A 526 -1.93 59.31 -34.37
N VAL A 527 -2.89 60.22 -34.20
CA VAL A 527 -3.84 60.62 -35.25
C VAL A 527 -3.16 61.36 -36.40
N ALA A 528 -2.15 62.19 -36.13
CA ALA A 528 -1.44 62.98 -37.15
C ALA A 528 -0.44 62.20 -38.02
N ARG A 529 -0.42 60.86 -37.96
CA ARG A 529 0.40 60.04 -38.86
C ARG A 529 -0.21 60.02 -40.27
N PRO A 530 0.60 59.83 -41.33
CA PRO A 530 0.06 59.42 -42.62
C PRO A 530 -0.66 58.07 -42.48
N TRP A 531 -1.91 58.02 -42.93
CA TRP A 531 -2.75 56.81 -43.00
C TRP A 531 -3.02 56.42 -44.47
N VAL A 532 -2.03 56.68 -45.32
CA VAL A 532 -2.07 56.55 -46.79
C VAL A 532 -1.33 55.27 -47.18
#